data_AF-A0A2V7GYZ2-F1
#
_entry.id   AF-A0A2V7GYZ2-F1
#
_cell.length_a   1.000
_cell.length_b   1.000
_cell.length_c   1.000
_cell.angle_alpha   90.00
_cell.angle_beta   90.00
_cell.angle_gamma   90.00
#
_symmetry.space_group_name_H-M   'P 1'
#
loop_
_entity.id
_entity.type
_entity.pdbx_description
1 polymer ?
#
loop_
_entity_poly.entity_id
_entity_poly.type
_entity_poly.pdbx_seq_one_letter_code
_entity_poly.pdbx_strand_id
1 'polypeptide(L)'
;MHERAPAFTGSDGQAYSVGTFVDEAPDPQGRYGAALLFVRWSDAGDRPVGHVETDYLSWGATPAEALAPLLTLTLEAVKRHLDGCIERQGQA
;
A
#
# COMPACT_ATOMS: atom_id res chain seq x y z
N MET A 1 -2.87 -8.81 22.52
CA MET A 1 -2.29 -7.51 22.12
C MET A 1 -1.82 -7.71 20.69
N HIS A 2 -2.56 -7.21 19.68
CA HIS A 2 -2.03 -7.18 18.32
C HIS A 2 -1.29 -5.87 18.18
N GLU A 3 0.04 -5.97 18.24
CA GLU A 3 0.95 -4.84 18.06
C GLU A 3 0.65 -4.24 16.69
N ARG A 4 0.09 -3.04 16.70
CA ARG A 4 -0.28 -2.31 15.50
C ARG A 4 0.98 -2.16 14.66
N ALA A 5 0.92 -2.55 13.39
CA ALA A 5 1.99 -2.23 12.45
C ALA A 5 2.32 -0.73 12.56
N PRO A 6 3.60 -0.33 12.49
CA PRO A 6 3.99 1.06 12.60
C PRO A 6 3.15 1.92 11.65
N ALA A 7 2.48 2.93 12.20
CA ALA A 7 1.66 3.85 11.41
C ALA A 7 2.58 4.86 10.71
N PHE A 8 2.35 5.08 9.43
CA PHE A 8 2.96 6.16 8.67
C PHE A 8 2.09 7.41 8.83
N THR A 9 2.71 8.57 9.04
CA THR A 9 2.02 9.86 8.91
C THR A 9 2.08 10.30 7.44
N GLY A 10 0.95 10.40 6.77
CA GLY A 10 0.87 10.90 5.40
C GLY A 10 1.30 12.37 5.29
N SER A 11 1.62 12.83 4.09
CA SER A 11 1.86 14.26 3.80
C SER A 11 0.65 15.16 4.08
N ASP A 12 -0.55 14.58 4.18
CA ASP A 12 -1.81 15.21 4.61
C ASP A 12 -1.98 15.26 6.15
N GLY A 13 -1.02 14.76 6.92
CA GLY A 13 -1.05 14.72 8.38
C GLY A 13 -1.88 13.57 8.98
N GLN A 14 -2.48 12.70 8.16
CA GLN A 14 -3.32 11.60 8.65
C GLN A 14 -2.49 10.34 8.94
N ALA A 15 -3.03 9.46 9.78
CA ALA A 15 -2.40 8.19 10.13
C ALA A 15 -2.79 7.09 9.14
N TYR A 16 -1.78 6.37 8.63
CA TYR A 16 -1.94 5.27 7.69
C TYR A 16 -1.26 3.99 8.18
N SER A 17 -1.92 2.85 7.99
CA SER A 17 -1.26 1.54 8.04
C SER A 17 -1.05 1.03 6.63
N VAL A 18 0.01 0.24 6.40
CA VAL A 18 0.29 -0.36 5.10
C VAL A 18 0.02 -1.87 5.11
N GLY A 19 -0.56 -2.37 4.03
CA GLY A 19 -0.62 -3.77 3.67
C GLY A 19 -0.08 -3.98 2.26
N THR A 20 0.25 -5.22 1.93
CA THR A 20 0.54 -5.62 0.55
C THR A 20 -0.70 -6.24 -0.06
N PHE A 21 -0.92 -5.97 -1.34
CA PHE A 21 -1.99 -6.53 -2.15
C PHE A 21 -1.39 -7.22 -3.37
N VAL A 22 -1.96 -8.36 -3.75
CA VAL A 22 -1.64 -9.09 -4.98
C VAL A 22 -2.96 -9.54 -5.58
N ASP A 23 -3.12 -9.40 -6.89
CA ASP A 23 -4.32 -9.87 -7.56
C ASP A 23 -4.56 -11.37 -7.31
N GLU A 24 -5.82 -11.75 -7.17
CA GLU A 24 -6.22 -13.15 -7.01
C GLU A 24 -6.10 -13.95 -8.32
N ALA A 25 -6.16 -13.26 -9.47
CA ALA A 25 -6.06 -13.84 -10.80
C ALA A 25 -5.01 -13.11 -11.64
N PRO A 26 -4.31 -13.80 -12.56
CA PRO A 26 -3.33 -13.17 -13.41
C PRO A 26 -3.98 -12.29 -14.49
N ASP A 27 -3.22 -11.31 -14.98
CA ASP A 27 -3.55 -10.50 -16.15
C ASP A 27 -3.64 -11.36 -17.43
N PRO A 28 -4.12 -10.81 -18.56
CA PRO A 28 -4.20 -11.55 -19.83
C PRO A 28 -2.86 -12.11 -20.34
N GLN A 29 -1.72 -11.65 -19.81
CA GLN A 29 -0.38 -12.14 -20.12
C GLN A 29 0.10 -13.21 -19.13
N GLY A 30 -0.75 -13.62 -18.17
CA GLY A 30 -0.44 -14.65 -17.19
C GLY A 30 0.35 -14.16 -15.97
N ARG A 31 0.38 -12.85 -15.69
CA ARG A 31 1.18 -12.25 -14.61
C ARG A 31 0.28 -11.70 -13.50
N TYR A 32 0.73 -11.86 -12.26
CA TYR A 32 0.09 -11.29 -11.07
C TYR A 32 0.69 -9.92 -10.79
N GLY A 33 -0.16 -8.91 -10.56
CA GLY A 33 0.27 -7.58 -10.14
C GLY A 33 0.30 -7.47 -8.62
N ALA A 34 1.29 -6.77 -8.07
CA ALA A 34 1.40 -6.49 -6.64
C ALA A 34 1.49 -4.99 -6.35
N ALA A 35 0.75 -4.52 -5.35
CA ALA A 35 0.65 -3.11 -4.95
C ALA A 35 0.71 -2.94 -3.43
N LEU A 36 0.92 -1.70 -2.97
CA LEU A 36 0.78 -1.33 -1.57
C LEU A 36 -0.58 -0.69 -1.33
N LEU A 37 -1.29 -1.18 -0.32
CA LEU A 37 -2.56 -0.64 0.15
C LEU A 37 -2.33 0.11 1.45
N PHE A 38 -2.64 1.40 1.46
CA PHE A 38 -2.54 2.26 2.63
C PHE A 38 -3.93 2.56 3.18
N VAL A 39 -4.23 2.07 4.38
CA VAL A 39 -5.50 2.31 5.05
C VAL A 39 -5.38 3.54 5.93
N ARG A 40 -6.24 4.53 5.68
CA ARG A 40 -6.36 5.77 6.44
C ARG A 40 -7.22 5.57 7.67
N TRP A 41 -6.77 6.04 8.81
CA TRP A 41 -7.48 5.92 10.09
C TRP A 41 -8.12 7.22 10.54
N SER A 42 -9.20 7.12 11.32
CA SER A 42 -9.76 8.26 12.05
C SER A 42 -8.70 8.91 12.94
N ASP A 43 -8.91 10.16 13.35
CA ASP A 43 -8.04 10.86 14.30
C ASP A 43 -7.89 10.08 15.63
N ALA A 44 -9.00 9.49 16.10
CA ALA A 44 -9.00 8.60 17.27
C ALA A 44 -8.33 7.23 17.02
N GLY A 45 -8.01 6.89 15.77
CA GLY A 45 -7.34 5.65 15.38
C GLY A 45 -8.18 4.38 15.56
N ASP A 46 -9.50 4.52 15.76
CA ASP A 46 -10.42 3.43 16.11
C ASP A 46 -11.04 2.74 14.89
N ARG A 47 -11.09 3.43 13.74
CA ARG A 47 -11.74 2.91 12.52
C ARG A 47 -11.05 3.38 11.24
N PRO A 48 -11.11 2.58 10.16
CA PRO A 48 -10.69 3.04 8.85
C PRO A 48 -11.68 4.08 8.30
N VAL A 49 -11.16 5.15 7.70
CA VAL A 49 -11.91 6.27 7.11
C VAL A 49 -11.59 6.49 5.63
N GLY A 50 -10.81 5.60 5.03
CA GLY A 50 -10.45 5.63 3.61
C GLY A 50 -9.24 4.75 3.33
N HIS A 51 -8.82 4.70 2.07
CA HIS A 51 -7.56 4.11 1.67
C HIS A 51 -7.00 4.80 0.43
N VAL A 52 -5.69 4.69 0.25
CA VAL A 52 -5.00 5.01 -0.98
C VAL A 52 -4.19 3.80 -1.40
N GLU A 53 -4.04 3.58 -2.71
CA GLU A 53 -3.32 2.44 -3.26
C GLU A 53 -2.31 2.92 -4.31
N THR A 54 -1.17 2.23 -4.40
CA THR A 54 -0.25 2.42 -5.51
C THR A 54 -0.77 1.74 -6.77
N ASP A 55 -0.31 2.17 -7.94
CA ASP A 55 -0.31 1.28 -9.09
C ASP A 55 0.50 0.00 -8.80
N TYR A 56 0.40 -1.01 -9.66
CA TYR A 56 1.21 -2.22 -9.53
C TYR A 56 2.71 -1.89 -9.57
N LEU A 57 3.38 -2.13 -8.46
CA LEU A 57 4.82 -1.88 -8.27
C LEU A 57 5.67 -3.03 -8.81
N SER A 58 5.10 -4.23 -8.89
CA SER A 58 5.77 -5.43 -9.34
C SER A 58 4.79 -6.36 -10.06
N TRP A 59 5.34 -7.19 -10.96
CA TRP A 59 4.64 -8.26 -11.66
C TRP A 59 5.42 -9.56 -11.52
N GLY A 60 4.72 -10.68 -11.35
CA GLY A 60 5.33 -12.02 -11.25
C GLY A 60 4.51 -13.09 -11.97
N ALA A 61 5.12 -14.23 -12.30
CA ALA A 61 4.38 -15.37 -12.85
C ALA A 61 3.57 -16.11 -11.78
N THR A 62 3.88 -15.85 -10.50
CA THR A 62 3.09 -16.30 -9.35
C THR A 62 2.81 -15.12 -8.40
N PRO A 63 1.79 -15.22 -7.53
CA PRO A 63 1.52 -14.21 -6.51
C PRO A 63 2.73 -13.95 -5.60
N ALA A 64 3.47 -15.01 -5.24
CA ALA A 64 4.64 -14.91 -4.39
C ALA A 64 5.79 -14.14 -5.07
N GLU A 65 6.01 -14.37 -6.36
CA GLU A 65 7.01 -13.63 -7.14
C GLU A 65 6.64 -12.15 -7.28
N ALA A 66 5.36 -11.85 -7.52
CA ALA A 66 4.89 -10.48 -7.62
C ALA A 66 5.10 -9.74 -6.28
N LEU A 67 4.85 -10.43 -5.16
CA LEU A 67 4.93 -9.88 -3.81
C LEU A 67 6.38 -9.69 -3.31
N ALA A 68 7.31 -10.57 -3.68
CA ALA A 68 8.65 -10.60 -3.12
C ALA A 68 9.37 -9.23 -3.16
N PRO A 69 9.33 -8.44 -4.26
CA PRO A 69 9.94 -7.11 -4.29
C PRO A 69 9.35 -6.14 -3.27
N LEU A 70 8.03 -6.17 -3.04
CA LEU A 70 7.35 -5.30 -2.07
C LEU A 70 7.82 -5.58 -0.64
N LEU A 71 8.10 -6.85 -0.32
CA LEU A 71 8.60 -7.26 0.98
C LEU A 71 10.05 -6.82 1.26
N THR A 72 10.78 -6.39 0.22
CA THR A 72 12.14 -5.84 0.35
C THR A 72 12.19 -4.32 0.44
N LEU A 73 11.04 -3.64 0.34
CA LEU A 73 10.98 -2.19 0.41
C LEU A 73 11.40 -1.70 1.81
N THR A 74 12.21 -0.65 1.82
CA THR A 74 12.52 0.06 3.06
C THR A 74 11.32 0.87 3.51
N LEU A 75 11.26 1.20 4.81
CA LEU A 75 10.21 2.08 5.34
C LEU A 75 10.20 3.45 4.64
N GLU A 76 11.37 3.96 4.23
CA GLU A 76 11.47 5.19 3.45
C GLU A 76 10.80 5.06 2.07
N ALA A 77 11.04 3.95 1.35
CA ALA A 77 10.42 3.71 0.07
C ALA A 77 8.89 3.58 0.19
N VAL A 78 8.42 2.85 1.22
CA VAL A 78 7.00 2.74 1.53
C VAL A 78 6.38 4.11 1.81
N LYS A 79 7.07 4.96 2.60
CA LYS A 79 6.63 6.34 2.87
C LYS A 79 6.55 7.19 1.60
N ARG A 80 7.53 7.09 0.71
CA ARG A 80 7.53 7.81 -0.57
C ARG A 80 6.35 7.40 -1.44
N HIS A 81 6.01 6.11 -1.46
CA HIS A 81 4.83 5.63 -2.17
C HIS A 81 3.53 6.19 -1.58
N LEU A 82 3.39 6.19 -0.25
CA LEU A 82 2.23 6.79 0.43
C LEU A 82 2.04 8.25 0.03
N ASP A 83 3.09 9.06 0.16
CA ASP A 83 3.01 10.50 -0.13
C ASP A 83 2.63 10.77 -1.58
N GLY A 84 3.23 10.02 -2.53
CA GLY A 84 2.86 10.13 -3.94
C GLY A 84 1.41 9.73 -4.22
N CYS A 85 0.84 8.77 -3.48
CA CYS A 85 -0.58 8.42 -3.61
C CYS A 85 -1.50 9.54 -3.09
N ILE A 86 -1.15 10.14 -1.96
CA ILE A 86 -1.89 11.27 -1.38
C ILE A 86 -1.89 12.46 -2.34
N GLU A 87 -0.73 12.79 -2.93
CA GLU A 87 -0.59 13.87 -3.90
C GLU A 87 -1.47 13.64 -5.14
N ARG A 88 -1.54 12.42 -5.65
CA ARG A 88 -2.41 12.08 -6.80
C ARG A 88 -3.90 12.19 -6.45
N GLN A 89 -4.31 11.75 -5.26
CA GLN A 89 -5.71 11.87 -4.83
C GLN A 89 -6.15 13.32 -4.59
N GLY A 90 -5.26 14.18 -4.11
CA GLY A 90 -5.55 15.61 -3.92
C GLY A 90 -5.67 16.42 -5.23
N GLN A 91 -5.31 15.83 -6.37
CA GLN A 91 -5.38 16.45 -7.70
C GLN A 91 -6.62 16.02 -8.51
N ALA A 92 -7.41 15.07 -7.99
CA ALA A 92 -8.63 14.55 -8.61
C ALA A 92 -9.88 15.29 -8.09
#